data_AF-A0A7X2X1I0-F1
#
_entry.id   AF-A0A7X2X1I0-F1
#
_cell.length_a   1.000
_cell.length_b   1.000
_cell.length_c   1.000
_cell.angle_alpha   90.00
_cell.angle_beta   90.00
_cell.angle_gamma   90.00
#
_symmetry.space_group_name_H-M   'P 1'
#
loop_
_entity.id
_entity.type
_entity.pdbx_description
1 polymer ?
#
loop_
_entity_poly.entity_id
_entity_poly.type
_entity_poly.pdbx_seq_one_letter_code
_entity_poly.pdbx_strand_id
1 'polypeptide(L)'
;MVPTNSNSVSTVGRPVLPTNSYILVDRATGIVLQNPDFAQGGYSLLVEVLKDIKALADKEYEAYNIQLSNQNNPIHQISPTVVTIPVNSQKEVEAVYGIGENGQLESFQFQLNEDKSAVTFTTSHFSTYGVVYKSAAKIEEKKNDKKLPSTGQSISIATMVGGVLLTLFGFGYNIKKRRNH
;
A
#
# COMPACT_ATOMS: atom_id res chain seq x y z
N MET A 1 -43.08 -6.10 13.13
CA MET A 1 -42.68 -5.59 11.79
C MET A 1 -42.10 -4.20 11.99
N VAL A 2 -40.79 -4.04 11.83
CA VAL A 2 -40.10 -2.74 11.89
C VAL A 2 -40.11 -2.17 10.48
N PRO A 3 -40.52 -0.91 10.24
CA PRO A 3 -40.51 -0.36 8.90
C PRO A 3 -39.07 -0.14 8.43
N THR A 4 -38.76 -0.68 7.25
CA THR A 4 -37.53 -0.46 6.49
C THR A 4 -37.50 0.96 5.94
N ASN A 5 -36.48 1.74 6.31
CA ASN A 5 -36.15 2.98 5.60
C ASN A 5 -35.30 2.65 4.37
N SER A 6 -35.95 2.49 3.23
CA SER A 6 -35.32 2.52 1.90
C SER A 6 -35.02 3.97 1.54
N ASN A 7 -33.77 4.41 1.70
CA ASN A 7 -33.31 5.65 1.07
C ASN A 7 -32.84 5.34 -0.36
N SER A 8 -33.79 5.30 -1.28
CA SER A 8 -33.53 5.38 -2.72
C SER A 8 -33.37 6.85 -3.09
N VAL A 9 -32.14 7.30 -3.33
CA VAL A 9 -31.88 8.60 -3.99
C VAL A 9 -31.18 8.33 -5.31
N SER A 10 -31.92 8.48 -6.41
CA SER A 10 -31.38 8.54 -7.76
C SER A 10 -30.83 9.93 -8.03
N THR A 11 -29.52 10.07 -8.19
CA THR A 11 -28.91 11.25 -8.82
C THR A 11 -28.27 10.84 -10.13
N VAL A 12 -28.89 11.28 -11.22
CA VAL A 12 -28.35 11.22 -12.58
C VAL A 12 -26.95 11.85 -12.58
N GLY A 13 -25.92 11.03 -12.85
CA GLY A 13 -24.61 11.49 -13.33
C GLY A 13 -23.57 11.99 -12.33
N ARG A 14 -23.76 11.85 -11.01
CA ARG A 14 -22.68 12.09 -10.02
C ARG A 14 -22.45 10.84 -9.18
N PRO A 15 -21.19 10.44 -8.91
CA PRO A 15 -20.91 9.38 -7.95
C PRO A 15 -21.51 9.76 -6.58
N VAL A 16 -22.44 8.96 -6.08
CA VAL A 16 -22.97 9.12 -4.73
C VAL A 16 -21.96 8.50 -3.78
N LEU A 17 -21.23 9.32 -3.02
CA LEU A 17 -20.42 8.81 -1.91
C LEU A 17 -21.35 8.10 -0.91
N PRO A 18 -20.92 6.99 -0.28
CA PRO A 18 -21.73 6.28 0.71
C PRO A 18 -22.17 7.24 1.82
N THR A 19 -23.48 7.48 1.91
CA THR A 19 -24.09 8.62 2.62
C THR A 19 -24.14 8.47 4.15
N ASN A 20 -23.57 7.40 4.74
CA ASN A 20 -23.72 7.07 6.17
C ASN A 20 -22.39 6.89 6.94
N SER A 21 -21.26 7.33 6.39
CA SER A 21 -19.98 7.23 7.10
C SER A 21 -19.58 8.56 7.72
N TYR A 22 -19.11 8.52 8.96
CA TYR A 22 -18.58 9.67 9.68
C TYR A 22 -17.06 9.69 9.56
N ILE A 23 -16.46 10.88 9.65
CA ILE A 23 -15.03 11.07 9.48
C ILE A 23 -14.37 11.58 10.75
N LEU A 24 -13.17 11.06 11.03
CA LEU A 24 -12.22 11.64 11.98
C LEU A 24 -10.99 12.06 11.20
N VAL A 25 -10.46 13.24 11.51
CA VAL A 25 -9.29 13.79 10.81
C VAL A 25 -8.27 14.22 11.84
N ASP A 26 -7.07 13.66 11.74
CA ASP A 26 -5.92 14.19 12.45
C ASP A 26 -5.40 15.41 11.70
N ARG A 27 -5.48 16.58 12.31
CA ARG A 27 -5.17 17.86 11.64
C ARG A 27 -3.67 18.05 11.42
N ALA A 28 -2.82 17.39 12.19
CA ALA A 28 -1.36 17.54 12.11
C ALA A 28 -0.79 16.77 10.92
N THR A 29 -1.25 15.54 10.71
CA THR A 29 -0.79 14.66 9.63
C THR A 29 -1.70 14.67 8.41
N GLY A 30 -2.95 15.11 8.55
CA GLY A 30 -3.96 15.05 7.51
C GLY A 30 -4.56 13.65 7.30
N ILE A 31 -4.25 12.69 8.18
CA ILE A 31 -4.80 11.33 8.12
C ILE A 31 -6.30 11.36 8.43
N VAL A 32 -7.06 10.63 7.62
CA VAL A 32 -8.52 10.55 7.71
C VAL A 32 -8.95 9.12 7.99
N LEU A 33 -9.83 8.95 8.97
CA LEU A 33 -10.56 7.71 9.22
C LEU A 33 -12.02 7.90 8.84
N GLN A 34 -12.61 6.93 8.14
CA GLN A 34 -14.01 6.93 7.74
C GLN A 34 -14.68 5.63 8.18
N ASN A 35 -15.63 5.74 9.11
CA ASN A 35 -16.38 4.62 9.64
C ASN A 35 -17.81 5.08 10.07
N PRO A 36 -18.87 4.31 9.77
CA PRO A 36 -20.23 4.62 10.23
C PRO A 36 -20.38 4.62 11.77
N ASP A 37 -19.62 3.80 12.49
CA ASP A 37 -19.72 3.66 13.96
C ASP A 37 -19.38 4.96 14.68
N PHE A 38 -18.59 5.86 14.07
CA PHE A 38 -18.28 7.17 14.66
C PHE A 38 -19.51 8.07 14.82
N ALA A 39 -20.64 7.73 14.18
CA ALA A 39 -21.94 8.38 14.38
C ALA A 39 -22.38 8.44 15.84
N GLN A 40 -21.96 7.44 16.63
CA GLN A 40 -22.33 7.31 18.05
C GLN A 40 -21.71 8.41 18.93
N GLY A 41 -20.73 9.15 18.40
CA GLY A 41 -20.00 10.18 19.13
C GLY A 41 -19.01 9.60 20.14
N GLY A 42 -18.21 10.47 20.77
CA GLY A 42 -17.23 10.07 21.79
C GLY A 42 -15.91 9.51 21.25
N TYR A 43 -15.81 9.29 19.94
CA TYR A 43 -14.56 8.85 19.32
C TYR A 43 -13.54 9.99 19.20
N SER A 44 -12.27 9.66 19.42
CA SER A 44 -11.13 10.57 19.22
C SER A 44 -9.98 9.85 18.52
N LEU A 45 -9.36 10.56 17.58
CA LEU A 45 -8.21 10.10 16.80
C LEU A 45 -6.95 10.81 17.27
N LEU A 46 -5.91 10.04 17.54
CA LEU A 46 -4.55 10.51 17.76
C LEU A 46 -3.63 9.81 16.77
N VAL A 47 -2.74 10.57 16.13
CA VAL A 47 -1.74 10.03 15.23
C VAL A 47 -0.35 10.48 15.66
N GLU A 48 0.56 9.53 15.80
CA GLU A 48 1.96 9.79 16.10
C GLU A 48 2.82 9.41 14.90
N VAL A 49 3.69 10.32 14.46
CA VAL A 49 4.66 10.04 13.40
C VAL A 49 5.85 9.32 14.00
N LEU A 50 6.15 8.13 13.48
CA LEU A 50 7.24 7.30 13.96
C LEU A 50 8.41 7.30 12.98
N LYS A 51 9.61 7.17 13.54
CA LYS A 51 10.87 7.01 12.81
C LYS A 51 11.57 5.73 13.29
N ASP A 52 12.52 5.25 12.52
CA ASP A 52 13.42 4.14 12.91
C ASP A 52 12.70 2.83 13.27
N ILE A 53 11.61 2.51 12.56
CA ILE A 53 10.92 1.22 12.61
C ILE A 53 11.85 0.12 12.09
N LYS A 54 12.33 -0.73 13.00
CA LYS A 54 13.26 -1.83 12.71
C LYS A 54 12.78 -2.76 11.58
N ALA A 55 11.48 -3.06 11.55
CA ALA A 55 10.89 -3.93 10.52
C ALA A 55 10.93 -3.34 9.10
N LEU A 56 11.16 -2.03 8.96
CA LEU A 56 11.22 -1.31 7.69
C LEU A 56 12.58 -0.61 7.48
N ALA A 57 13.61 -0.95 8.26
CA ALA A 57 14.87 -0.20 8.31
C ALA A 57 15.61 -0.06 6.96
N ASP A 58 15.49 -1.05 6.06
CA ASP A 58 16.13 -1.04 4.74
C ASP A 58 15.27 -0.43 3.64
N LYS A 59 14.13 0.17 4.00
CA LYS A 59 13.17 0.74 3.06
C LYS A 59 13.06 2.25 3.24
N GLU A 60 12.65 2.93 2.17
CA GLU A 60 12.17 4.31 2.29
C GLU A 60 10.69 4.27 2.70
N TYR A 61 10.35 4.83 3.87
CA TYR A 61 8.99 4.77 4.39
C TYR A 61 8.60 5.98 5.22
N GLU A 62 7.30 6.14 5.40
CA GLU A 62 6.67 6.98 6.42
C GLU A 62 5.82 6.08 7.34
N ALA A 63 5.93 6.24 8.65
CA ALA A 63 5.22 5.41 9.62
C ALA A 63 4.38 6.23 10.58
N TYR A 64 3.19 5.72 10.89
CA TYR A 64 2.19 6.39 11.71
C TYR A 64 1.59 5.40 12.69
N ASN A 65 1.67 5.69 13.99
CA ASN A 65 0.89 5.00 15.01
C ASN A 65 -0.49 5.66 15.07
N ILE A 66 -1.51 4.94 14.62
CA ILE A 66 -2.89 5.42 14.61
C ILE A 66 -3.58 4.86 15.84
N GLN A 67 -4.01 5.74 16.73
CA GLN A 67 -4.71 5.38 17.95
C GLN A 67 -6.14 5.91 17.88
N LEU A 68 -7.10 5.01 18.10
CA LEU A 68 -8.51 5.36 18.23
C LEU A 68 -8.91 5.18 19.69
N SER A 69 -9.71 6.10 20.22
CA SER A 69 -10.36 5.95 21.51
C SER A 69 -11.85 6.27 21.41
N ASN A 70 -12.65 5.72 22.32
CA ASN A 70 -14.06 6.06 22.51
C ASN A 70 -14.30 6.36 23.99
N GLN A 71 -14.77 7.57 24.30
CA GLN A 71 -14.97 8.05 25.67
C GLN A 71 -13.69 7.88 26.52
N ASN A 72 -12.53 8.19 25.93
CA ASN A 72 -11.18 8.04 26.50
C ASN A 72 -10.69 6.60 26.71
N ASN A 73 -11.47 5.58 26.32
CA ASN A 73 -11.01 4.19 26.35
C ASN A 73 -10.36 3.84 25.00
N PRO A 74 -9.15 3.24 24.98
CA PRO A 74 -8.51 2.84 23.73
C PRO A 74 -9.33 1.77 23.01
N ILE A 75 -9.43 1.92 21.69
CA ILE A 75 -10.13 1.00 20.79
C ILE A 75 -9.11 0.38 19.85
N HIS A 76 -8.76 -0.88 20.14
CA HIS A 76 -7.82 -1.63 19.30
C HIS A 76 -8.50 -2.35 18.14
N GLN A 77 -9.82 -2.61 18.23
CA GLN A 77 -10.61 -3.28 17.20
C GLN A 77 -11.92 -2.56 16.96
N ILE A 78 -12.33 -2.49 15.71
CA ILE A 78 -13.57 -1.82 15.27
C ILE A 78 -14.09 -2.51 14.00
N SER A 79 -15.32 -2.18 13.59
CA SER A 79 -15.79 -2.52 12.25
C SER A 79 -14.83 -2.01 11.16
N PRO A 80 -14.81 -2.63 9.96
CA PRO A 80 -13.91 -2.23 8.89
C PRO A 80 -13.93 -0.71 8.63
N THR A 81 -12.78 -0.07 8.85
CA THR A 81 -12.57 1.37 8.76
C THR A 81 -11.70 1.68 7.56
N VAL A 82 -12.13 2.64 6.75
CA VAL A 82 -11.31 3.18 5.67
C VAL A 82 -10.34 4.18 6.26
N VAL A 83 -9.06 4.02 5.94
CA VAL A 83 -7.95 4.88 6.35
C VAL A 83 -7.37 5.53 5.11
N THR A 84 -7.27 6.85 5.11
CA THR A 84 -6.60 7.63 4.06
C THR A 84 -5.39 8.34 4.65
N ILE A 85 -4.21 8.05 4.13
CA ILE A 85 -2.94 8.64 4.53
C ILE A 85 -2.42 9.52 3.39
N PRO A 86 -2.22 10.83 3.60
CA PRO A 86 -1.52 11.67 2.65
C PRO A 86 -0.08 11.19 2.43
N VAL A 87 0.37 11.18 1.19
CA VAL A 87 1.71 10.71 0.78
C VAL A 87 2.36 11.71 -0.17
N ASN A 88 3.68 11.61 -0.32
CA ASN A 88 4.40 12.42 -1.29
C ASN A 88 4.14 11.93 -2.72
N SER A 89 3.43 12.71 -3.53
CA SER A 89 3.09 12.37 -4.92
C SER A 89 4.29 12.23 -5.88
N GLN A 90 5.47 12.68 -5.46
CA GLN A 90 6.72 12.50 -6.21
C GLN A 90 7.35 11.12 -6.00
N LYS A 91 6.89 10.36 -5.00
CA LYS A 91 7.38 9.01 -4.68
C LYS A 91 6.33 7.99 -5.08
N GLU A 92 6.78 6.88 -5.65
CA GLU A 92 5.88 5.78 -5.97
C GLU A 92 5.68 4.90 -4.73
N VAL A 93 4.44 4.75 -4.27
CA VAL A 93 4.11 3.84 -3.16
C VAL A 93 4.25 2.40 -3.64
N GLU A 94 5.07 1.62 -2.94
CA GLU A 94 5.29 0.19 -3.19
C GLU A 94 4.30 -0.67 -2.41
N ALA A 95 4.12 -0.37 -1.12
CA ALA A 95 3.33 -1.18 -0.21
C ALA A 95 2.81 -0.38 0.99
N VAL A 96 1.72 -0.85 1.58
CA VAL A 96 1.23 -0.41 2.90
C VAL A 96 1.28 -1.61 3.83
N TYR A 97 1.92 -1.44 4.98
CA TYR A 97 2.03 -2.48 6.01
C TYR A 97 1.42 -2.02 7.33
N GLY A 98 0.72 -2.91 8.02
CA GLY A 98 0.52 -2.84 9.46
C GLY A 98 1.69 -3.52 10.17
N ILE A 99 2.12 -2.96 11.29
CA ILE A 99 3.25 -3.43 12.09
C ILE A 99 2.70 -3.83 13.45
N GLY A 100 2.68 -5.14 13.71
CA GLY A 100 2.30 -5.69 15.01
C GLY A 100 3.33 -5.37 16.09
N GLU A 101 2.95 -5.54 17.36
CA GLU A 101 3.82 -5.26 18.53
C GLU A 101 5.16 -6.03 18.51
N ASN A 102 5.15 -7.23 17.91
CA ASN A 102 6.34 -8.06 17.73
C ASN A 102 7.15 -7.73 16.46
N GLY A 103 6.76 -6.69 15.70
CA GLY A 103 7.38 -6.31 14.43
C GLY A 103 6.92 -7.13 13.23
N GLN A 104 5.90 -7.99 13.35
CA GLN A 104 5.31 -8.70 12.21
C GLN A 104 4.68 -7.68 11.25
N LEU A 105 4.96 -7.85 9.95
CA LEU A 105 4.36 -7.06 8.89
C LEU A 105 3.10 -7.75 8.35
N GLU A 106 2.00 -7.02 8.33
CA GLU A 106 0.75 -7.37 7.67
C GLU A 106 0.61 -6.51 6.41
N SER A 107 0.45 -7.10 5.23
CA SER A 107 0.31 -6.34 3.99
C SER A 107 -1.15 -5.95 3.74
N PHE A 108 -1.37 -4.68 3.41
CA PHE A 108 -2.69 -4.17 3.04
C PHE A 108 -2.79 -3.96 1.54
N GLN A 109 -3.94 -4.31 0.96
CA GLN A 109 -4.30 -3.78 -0.35
C GLN A 109 -4.70 -2.32 -0.21
N PHE A 110 -4.22 -1.50 -1.14
CA PHE A 110 -4.45 -0.07 -1.11
C PHE A 110 -4.81 0.48 -2.49
N GLN A 111 -5.39 1.66 -2.47
CA GLN A 111 -5.70 2.46 -3.65
C GLN A 111 -4.98 3.81 -3.52
N LEU A 112 -4.37 4.27 -4.61
CA LEU A 112 -3.92 5.66 -4.72
C LEU A 112 -5.06 6.49 -5.32
N ASN A 113 -5.22 7.71 -4.83
CA ASN A 113 -6.07 8.69 -5.48
C ASN A 113 -5.49 9.14 -6.84
N GLU A 114 -6.27 9.86 -7.64
CA GLU A 114 -5.94 10.19 -9.03
C GLU A 114 -4.61 10.96 -9.19
N ASP A 115 -4.32 11.88 -8.27
CA ASP A 115 -3.08 12.67 -8.23
C ASP A 115 -1.94 11.98 -7.45
N LYS A 116 -2.16 10.76 -6.97
CA LYS A 116 -1.22 9.93 -6.19
C LYS A 116 -0.72 10.60 -4.91
N SER A 117 -1.46 11.56 -4.37
CA SER A 117 -1.11 12.28 -3.14
C SER A 117 -1.67 11.63 -1.87
N ALA A 118 -2.47 10.57 -1.97
CA ALA A 118 -3.02 9.88 -0.83
C ALA A 118 -3.21 8.38 -1.11
N VAL A 119 -2.86 7.57 -0.12
CA VAL A 119 -3.13 6.13 -0.12
C VAL A 119 -4.34 5.82 0.75
N THR A 120 -5.21 4.94 0.28
CA THR A 120 -6.41 4.51 0.99
C THR A 120 -6.42 2.99 1.14
N PHE A 121 -6.66 2.50 2.35
CA PHE A 121 -6.79 1.07 2.67
C PHE A 121 -7.86 0.86 3.74
N THR A 122 -8.25 -0.40 3.95
CA THR A 122 -9.27 -0.75 4.95
C THR A 122 -8.65 -1.64 6.03
N THR A 123 -8.95 -1.37 7.29
CA THR A 123 -8.47 -2.14 8.44
C THR A 123 -9.56 -2.28 9.51
N SER A 124 -9.46 -3.31 10.35
CA SER A 124 -10.37 -3.54 11.50
C SER A 124 -9.65 -3.43 12.84
N HIS A 125 -8.35 -3.17 12.85
CA HIS A 125 -7.54 -3.11 14.06
C HIS A 125 -6.52 -2.00 13.95
N PHE A 126 -6.51 -1.08 14.91
CA PHE A 126 -5.59 0.07 14.89
C PHE A 126 -4.24 -0.30 15.49
N SER A 127 -3.18 0.09 14.79
CA SER A 127 -1.79 -0.20 15.13
C SER A 127 -0.86 0.83 14.48
N THR A 128 0.43 0.49 14.36
CA THR A 128 1.37 1.25 13.54
C THR A 128 1.26 0.83 12.08
N TYR A 129 1.16 1.79 11.18
CA TYR A 129 1.17 1.56 9.73
C TYR A 129 2.35 2.23 9.08
N GLY A 130 2.98 1.54 8.14
CA GLY A 130 4.07 2.05 7.30
C GLY A 130 3.64 2.12 5.84
N VAL A 131 3.78 3.30 5.23
CA VAL A 131 3.73 3.49 3.78
C VAL A 131 5.14 3.40 3.25
N VAL A 132 5.41 2.39 2.43
CA VAL A 132 6.72 2.12 1.84
C VAL A 132 6.75 2.64 0.41
N TYR A 133 7.81 3.35 0.07
CA TYR A 133 8.06 3.87 -1.26
C TYR A 133 9.06 3.00 -2.01
N LYS A 134 8.88 2.89 -3.33
CA LYS A 134 9.89 2.26 -4.19
C LYS A 134 11.18 3.07 -4.09
N SER A 135 12.26 2.39 -3.77
CA SER A 135 13.59 2.97 -3.87
C SER A 135 13.83 3.43 -5.31
N ALA A 136 14.12 4.72 -5.51
CA ALA A 136 14.73 5.14 -6.75
C ALA A 136 16.02 4.33 -6.90
N ALA A 137 16.10 3.49 -7.93
CA ALA A 137 17.30 2.70 -8.17
C ALA A 137 18.49 3.66 -8.10
N LYS A 138 19.34 3.49 -7.08
CA LYS A 138 20.64 4.15 -7.03
C LYS A 138 21.33 3.64 -8.29
N ILE A 139 21.30 4.44 -9.34
CA ILE A 139 22.27 4.29 -10.41
C ILE A 139 23.57 4.62 -9.70
N GLU A 140 24.23 3.59 -9.18
CA GLU A 140 25.66 3.65 -8.99
C GLU A 140 26.22 3.93 -10.37
N GLU A 141 26.47 5.21 -10.66
CA GLU A 141 27.41 5.59 -11.69
C GLU A 141 28.72 4.88 -11.32
N LYS A 142 28.92 3.69 -11.90
CA LYS A 142 30.26 3.22 -12.18
C LYS A 142 30.89 4.33 -13.01
N LYS A 143 31.70 5.16 -12.34
CA LYS A 143 32.65 6.07 -12.96
C LYS A 143 33.33 5.30 -14.09
N ASN A 144 32.90 5.58 -15.32
CA ASN A 144 33.61 5.19 -16.51
C ASN A 144 34.81 6.13 -16.56
N ASP A 145 35.95 5.68 -16.04
CA ASP A 145 37.22 6.31 -16.36
C ASP A 145 37.43 6.21 -17.87
N LYS A 146 37.29 7.38 -18.48
CA LYS A 146 37.45 7.69 -19.89
C LYS A 146 38.80 7.20 -20.41
N LYS A 147 38.80 6.11 -21.18
CA LYS A 147 39.78 5.90 -22.25
C LYS A 147 39.05 5.46 -23.52
N LEU A 148 38.86 6.41 -24.44
CA LEU A 148 38.49 6.07 -25.83
C LEU A 148 39.72 5.47 -26.52
N PRO A 149 39.57 4.40 -27.32
CA PRO A 149 40.33 4.24 -28.53
C PRO A 149 39.61 4.89 -29.72
N SER A 150 40.44 5.48 -30.58
CA SER A 150 40.15 6.28 -31.76
C SER A 150 39.33 5.56 -32.84
N THR A 151 38.51 6.32 -33.55
CA THR A 151 37.68 5.96 -34.71
C THR A 151 38.44 5.27 -35.84
N GLY A 152 37.84 4.19 -36.37
CA GLY A 152 38.21 3.64 -37.68
C GLY A 152 37.65 2.24 -37.96
N GLN A 153 36.34 2.10 -38.22
CA GLN A 153 35.73 1.15 -39.18
C GLN A 153 34.19 1.19 -39.07
N SER A 154 33.54 1.32 -40.23
CA SER A 154 32.09 1.42 -40.41
C SER A 154 31.39 0.06 -40.34
N ILE A 155 30.30 0.01 -39.57
CA ILE A 155 29.05 -0.79 -39.64
C ILE A 155 29.12 -2.23 -40.21
N SER A 156 28.67 -3.20 -39.41
CA SER A 156 27.69 -4.20 -39.89
C SER A 156 26.78 -4.66 -38.76
N ILE A 157 25.49 -4.41 -38.97
CA ILE A 157 24.36 -4.97 -38.25
C ILE A 157 24.21 -6.42 -38.74
N ALA A 158 23.72 -7.31 -37.85
CA ALA A 158 23.41 -8.73 -38.06
C ALA A 158 24.54 -9.73 -37.76
N THR A 159 24.47 -10.38 -36.59
CA THR A 159 23.96 -11.76 -36.41
C THR A 159 24.49 -12.31 -35.06
N MET A 160 23.65 -12.42 -34.04
CA MET A 160 23.62 -13.66 -33.25
C MET A 160 22.36 -13.77 -32.39
N VAL A 161 21.60 -14.80 -32.73
CA VAL A 161 20.39 -15.32 -32.09
C VAL A 161 20.75 -16.00 -30.77
N GLY A 162 19.89 -15.86 -29.76
CA GLY A 162 19.84 -16.73 -28.56
C GLY A 162 19.96 -15.95 -27.24
N GLY A 163 19.00 -15.93 -26.33
CA GLY A 163 17.74 -16.67 -26.29
C GLY A 163 16.77 -16.07 -25.29
N VAL A 164 15.49 -16.31 -25.58
CA VAL A 164 14.36 -16.14 -24.67
C VAL A 164 14.46 -17.20 -23.58
N LEU A 165 14.51 -16.80 -22.31
CA LEU A 165 14.20 -17.71 -21.20
C LEU A 165 12.88 -17.28 -20.55
N LEU A 166 11.78 -17.82 -21.11
CA LEU A 166 10.48 -17.89 -20.45
C LEU A 166 10.56 -19.00 -19.38
N THR A 167 10.68 -18.63 -18.10
CA THR A 167 10.51 -19.59 -17.01
C THR A 167 9.02 -19.94 -16.87
N LEU A 168 8.67 -21.07 -17.49
CA LEU A 168 7.38 -21.73 -17.36
C LEU A 168 7.20 -22.30 -15.95
N PHE A 169 6.02 -22.05 -15.38
CA PHE A 169 5.46 -22.74 -14.22
C PHE A 169 5.48 -24.27 -14.46
N GLY A 170 6.29 -24.98 -13.70
CA GLY A 170 6.29 -26.43 -13.66
C GLY A 170 5.22 -26.96 -12.69
N PHE A 171 4.00 -27.15 -13.17
CA PHE A 171 3.03 -28.02 -12.54
C PHE A 171 3.54 -29.46 -12.63
N GLY A 172 3.86 -30.06 -11.48
CA GLY A 172 4.27 -31.47 -11.40
C GLY A 172 3.11 -32.39 -11.72
N TYR A 173 3.23 -33.16 -12.81
CA TYR A 173 2.37 -34.31 -13.07
C TYR A 173 3.22 -35.58 -13.08
N ASN A 174 3.07 -36.37 -12.02
CA ASN A 174 3.64 -37.70 -11.86
C ASN A 174 2.86 -38.69 -12.72
N ILE A 175 3.52 -39.39 -13.65
CA ILE A 175 3.00 -40.66 -14.18
C ILE A 175 4.05 -41.74 -13.98
N LYS A 176 3.83 -42.52 -12.92
CA LYS A 176 4.42 -43.83 -12.71
C LYS A 176 3.72 -44.83 -13.64
N LYS A 177 4.46 -45.51 -14.52
CA LYS A 177 4.04 -46.81 -15.04
C LYS A 177 5.23 -47.77 -15.17
N ARG A 178 5.08 -48.92 -14.51
CA ARG A 178 6.08 -49.98 -14.38
C ARG A 178 6.35 -50.66 -15.72
N ARG A 179 7.59 -51.12 -15.92
CA ARG A 179 7.98 -52.04 -17.00
C ARG A 179 7.67 -53.48 -16.56
N ASN A 180 7.13 -54.26 -17.50
CA ASN A 180 7.13 -55.71 -17.45
C ASN A 180 8.55 -56.22 -17.75
N HIS A 181 8.93 -57.31 -17.08
CA HIS A 181 9.90 -58.28 -17.54
C HIS A 181 9.33 -59.66 -17.25
#